data_AF-A0A0B7N8I1-F1
#
_entry.id   AF-A0A0B7N8I1-F1
#
_cell.length_a   1.000
_cell.length_b   1.000
_cell.length_c   1.000
_cell.angle_alpha   90.00
_cell.angle_beta   90.00
_cell.angle_gamma   90.00
#
_symmetry.space_group_name_H-M   'P 1'
#
loop_
_entity.id
_entity.type
_entity.pdbx_description
1 polymer ?
#
loop_
_entity_poly.entity_id
_entity_poly.type
_entity_poly.pdbx_seq_one_letter_code
_entity_poly.pdbx_strand_id
1 'polypeptide(L)'
;MVDPAMYLPMSVFDRSRILRWRMGWLPARPVPCHCGAPHASRAHLLACLAVPSRLQFANDSPSVSYLLPNPLDFWLNKLPRKRPSTNTALDSLHSFWSLRWPVILTVLLDMNRICHSDAEFTDQALDTSGTDFINWFCPALSSANLSPLSSIPLHTGDSLAPTHSYP
;
A
#
# COMPACT_ATOMS: atom_id res chain seq x y z
N MET A 1 11.97 -17.81 -2.24
CA MET A 1 11.42 -16.78 -3.15
C MET A 1 10.98 -15.61 -2.29
N VAL A 2 11.40 -14.37 -2.61
CA VAL A 2 11.13 -13.18 -1.78
C VAL A 2 9.69 -12.68 -2.02
N ASP A 3 9.05 -12.18 -0.96
CA ASP A 3 7.69 -11.66 -1.01
C ASP A 3 7.58 -10.35 -1.81
N PRO A 4 6.58 -10.17 -2.69
CA PRO A 4 6.42 -8.94 -3.44
C PRO A 4 6.25 -7.67 -2.61
N ALA A 5 5.66 -7.77 -1.41
CA ALA A 5 5.50 -6.62 -0.53
C ALA A 5 6.84 -5.98 -0.11
N MET A 6 7.96 -6.71 -0.24
CA MET A 6 9.28 -6.21 0.12
C MET A 6 9.83 -5.16 -0.86
N TYR A 7 9.43 -5.20 -2.13
CA TYR A 7 9.97 -4.30 -3.17
C TYR A 7 8.92 -3.43 -3.85
N LEU A 8 7.63 -3.69 -3.63
CA LEU A 8 6.57 -2.84 -4.13
C LEU A 8 6.56 -1.48 -3.40
N PRO A 9 6.32 -0.38 -4.13
CA PRO A 9 6.18 0.94 -3.52
C PRO A 9 4.88 0.99 -2.73
N MET A 10 5.02 1.27 -1.43
CA MET A 10 3.94 1.43 -0.46
C MET A 10 4.52 1.97 0.84
N SER A 11 3.65 2.54 1.67
CA SER A 11 3.99 3.02 3.01
C SER A 11 4.60 1.91 3.88
N VAL A 12 5.40 2.28 4.88
CA VAL A 12 5.97 1.32 5.84
C VAL A 12 4.87 0.62 6.65
N PHE A 13 3.75 1.31 6.90
CA PHE A 13 2.62 0.80 7.66
C PHE A 13 1.86 -0.29 6.89
N ASP A 14 1.58 -0.06 5.62
CA ASP A 14 0.92 -1.04 4.74
C ASP A 14 1.79 -2.28 4.56
N ARG A 15 3.08 -2.07 4.32
CA ARG A 15 4.06 -3.16 4.24
C ARG A 15 4.07 -3.98 5.53
N SER A 16 4.13 -3.33 6.69
CA SER A 16 4.09 -4.00 7.99
C SER A 16 2.81 -4.83 8.18
N ARG A 17 1.66 -4.29 7.79
CA ARG A 17 0.36 -4.99 7.87
C ARG A 17 0.33 -6.24 6.98
N ILE A 18 0.79 -6.12 5.74
CA ILE A 18 0.82 -7.22 4.77
C ILE A 18 1.78 -8.32 5.24
N LEU A 19 2.96 -7.95 5.73
CA LEU A 19 3.92 -8.91 6.25
C LEU A 19 3.38 -9.61 7.50
N ARG A 20 2.78 -8.88 8.44
CA ARG A 20 2.11 -9.48 9.61
C ARG A 20 1.01 -10.46 9.20
N TRP A 21 0.20 -10.10 8.20
CA TRP A 21 -0.80 -11.00 7.65
C TRP A 21 -0.16 -12.27 7.06
N ARG A 22 0.86 -12.15 6.22
CA ARG A 22 1.52 -13.27 5.54
C ARG A 22 2.25 -14.21 6.50
N MET A 23 2.82 -13.67 7.57
CA MET A 23 3.49 -14.45 8.60
C MET A 23 2.52 -15.09 9.61
N GLY A 24 1.22 -14.84 9.50
CA GLY A 24 0.24 -15.33 10.47
C GLY A 24 0.34 -14.66 11.84
N TRP A 25 0.97 -13.48 11.93
CA TRP A 25 1.20 -12.75 13.18
C TRP A 25 -0.04 -11.96 13.67
N LEU A 26 -1.24 -12.33 13.21
CA LEU A 26 -2.50 -11.87 13.76
C LEU A 26 -2.89 -12.76 14.95
N PRO A 27 -3.57 -12.19 15.96
CA PRO A 27 -3.10 -12.23 17.32
C PRO A 27 -2.97 -13.67 17.82
N ALA A 28 -1.75 -14.02 18.24
CA ALA A 28 -1.44 -15.31 18.86
C ALA A 28 -2.11 -15.48 20.23
N ARG A 29 -2.56 -14.36 20.84
CA ARG A 29 -3.31 -14.34 22.10
C ARG A 29 -4.78 -14.05 21.85
N PRO A 30 -5.68 -14.56 22.71
CA PRO A 30 -7.10 -14.26 22.62
C PRO A 30 -7.36 -12.77 22.86
N VAL A 31 -7.62 -12.05 21.77
CA VAL A 31 -8.12 -10.66 21.81
C VAL A 31 -9.63 -10.70 21.53
N PRO A 32 -10.47 -10.06 22.37
CA PRO A 32 -11.89 -10.00 22.10
C PRO A 32 -12.16 -9.14 20.85
N CYS A 33 -13.08 -9.59 20.01
CA CYS A 33 -13.54 -8.80 18.87
C CYS A 33 -14.66 -7.86 19.32
N HIS A 34 -14.79 -6.69 18.67
CA HIS A 34 -15.88 -5.74 18.92
C HIS A 34 -17.28 -6.34 18.69
N CYS A 35 -17.39 -7.44 17.92
CA CYS A 35 -18.66 -8.14 17.72
C CYS A 35 -19.07 -9.04 18.90
N GLY A 36 -18.30 -9.05 19.99
CA GLY A 36 -18.54 -9.86 21.18
C GLY A 36 -17.91 -11.26 21.14
N ALA A 37 -17.22 -11.63 20.06
CA ALA A 37 -16.50 -12.91 20.03
C ALA A 37 -15.30 -12.87 20.98
N PRO A 38 -15.05 -13.93 21.77
CA PRO A 38 -13.97 -13.92 22.76
C PRO A 38 -12.57 -13.90 22.10
N HIS A 39 -12.45 -14.37 20.85
CA HIS A 39 -11.18 -14.58 20.17
C HIS A 39 -11.22 -14.12 18.71
N ALA A 40 -10.44 -13.08 18.38
CA ALA A 40 -10.25 -12.55 17.04
C ALA A 40 -9.27 -13.40 16.19
N SER A 41 -9.61 -14.67 15.94
CA SER A 41 -8.82 -15.54 15.06
C SER A 41 -8.84 -15.04 13.61
N ARG A 42 -7.87 -15.46 12.77
CA ARG A 42 -7.87 -15.11 11.33
C ARG A 42 -9.18 -15.44 10.63
N ALA A 43 -9.71 -16.65 10.86
CA ALA A 43 -10.97 -17.08 10.27
C ALA A 43 -12.14 -16.20 10.74
N HIS A 44 -12.17 -15.87 12.04
CA HIS A 44 -13.16 -14.97 12.60
C HIS A 44 -13.07 -13.58 11.98
N LEU A 45 -11.88 -12.98 11.90
CA LEU A 45 -11.68 -11.65 11.35
C LEU A 45 -12.15 -11.54 9.88
N LEU A 46 -11.90 -12.57 9.07
CA LEU A 46 -12.36 -12.62 7.69
C LEU A 46 -13.89 -12.63 7.58
N ALA A 47 -14.56 -13.39 8.44
CA ALA A 47 -16.01 -13.46 8.49
C ALA A 47 -16.62 -12.18 9.08
N CYS A 48 -16.10 -11.72 10.23
CA CYS A 48 -16.58 -10.55 10.97
C CYS A 48 -16.49 -9.26 10.14
N LEU A 49 -15.41 -9.09 9.37
CA LEU A 49 -15.22 -7.93 8.48
C LEU A 49 -15.85 -8.12 7.10
N ALA A 50 -16.59 -9.21 6.87
CA ALA A 50 -17.16 -9.58 5.57
C ALA A 50 -16.15 -9.45 4.41
N VAL A 51 -14.91 -9.90 4.65
CA VAL A 51 -13.78 -9.71 3.71
C VAL A 51 -14.06 -10.29 2.33
N PRO A 52 -14.65 -11.49 2.17
CA PRO A 52 -15.00 -12.02 0.85
C PRO A 52 -15.90 -11.07 0.06
N SER A 53 -16.90 -10.47 0.71
CA SER A 53 -17.84 -9.55 0.07
C SER A 53 -17.16 -8.23 -0.30
N ARG A 54 -16.37 -7.65 0.61
CA ARG A 54 -15.64 -6.40 0.37
C ARG A 54 -14.66 -6.52 -0.81
N LEU A 55 -14.02 -7.68 -0.95
CA LEU A 55 -13.06 -7.96 -2.01
C LEU A 55 -13.69 -8.59 -3.26
N GLN A 56 -15.02 -8.66 -3.35
CA GLN A 56 -15.76 -9.27 -4.46
C GLN A 56 -15.29 -10.70 -4.79
N PHE A 57 -14.77 -11.41 -3.78
CA PHE A 57 -14.09 -12.69 -3.94
C PHE A 57 -15.03 -13.81 -4.41
N ALA A 58 -16.31 -13.73 -4.03
CA ALA A 58 -17.34 -14.67 -4.49
C ALA A 58 -17.68 -14.54 -5.99
N ASN A 59 -17.46 -13.36 -6.58
CA ASN A 59 -17.70 -13.12 -8.01
C ASN A 59 -16.48 -13.49 -8.86
N ASP A 60 -15.28 -13.40 -8.29
CA ASP A 60 -14.00 -13.55 -9.00
C ASP A 60 -13.35 -14.94 -8.83
N SER A 61 -13.92 -15.85 -8.03
CA SER A 61 -13.37 -17.19 -7.75
C SER A 61 -14.22 -18.32 -8.35
N PRO A 62 -13.61 -19.38 -8.94
CA PRO A 62 -14.36 -20.55 -9.37
C PRO A 62 -15.06 -21.23 -8.20
N SER A 63 -16.32 -21.59 -8.41
CA SER A 63 -17.24 -22.18 -7.43
C SER A 63 -16.88 -23.62 -7.06
N VAL A 64 -15.96 -23.83 -6.12
CA VAL A 64 -15.78 -25.12 -5.41
C VAL A 64 -15.52 -24.89 -3.91
N SER A 65 -16.51 -25.24 -3.09
CA SER A 65 -16.82 -24.74 -1.75
C SER A 65 -16.00 -25.30 -0.55
N TYR A 66 -14.78 -25.79 -0.75
CA TYR A 66 -13.95 -26.28 0.39
C TYR A 66 -12.44 -26.13 0.20
N LEU A 67 -11.98 -25.69 -0.98
CA LEU A 67 -10.57 -25.43 -1.27
C LEU A 67 -10.31 -23.96 -1.65
N LEU A 68 -11.30 -23.08 -1.44
CA LEU A 68 -11.14 -21.67 -1.77
C LEU A 68 -9.97 -21.09 -0.95
N PRO A 69 -8.97 -20.51 -1.62
CA PRO A 69 -7.90 -19.84 -0.92
C PRO A 69 -8.50 -18.72 -0.08
N ASN A 70 -7.85 -18.42 1.05
CA ASN A 70 -8.20 -17.26 1.84
C ASN A 70 -8.27 -16.02 0.93
N PRO A 71 -9.34 -15.20 1.00
CA PRO A 71 -9.57 -14.11 0.05
C PRO A 71 -8.42 -13.11 0.03
N LEU A 72 -7.84 -12.77 1.19
CA LEU A 72 -6.69 -11.88 1.25
C LEU A 72 -5.45 -12.54 0.63
N ASP A 73 -5.18 -13.81 0.96
CA ASP A 73 -4.03 -14.52 0.39
C ASP A 73 -4.15 -14.65 -1.12
N PHE A 74 -5.35 -14.88 -1.65
CA PHE A 74 -5.61 -14.93 -3.10
C PHE A 74 -5.18 -13.63 -3.81
N TRP A 75 -5.64 -12.48 -3.31
CA TRP A 75 -5.29 -11.20 -3.92
C TRP A 75 -3.82 -10.85 -3.69
N LEU A 76 -3.30 -11.04 -2.48
CA LEU A 76 -1.88 -10.77 -2.19
C LEU A 76 -0.93 -11.65 -3.02
N ASN A 77 -1.35 -12.85 -3.41
CA ASN A 77 -0.57 -13.73 -4.29
C ASN A 77 -0.60 -13.31 -5.76
N LYS A 78 -1.53 -12.44 -6.16
CA LYS A 78 -1.58 -11.82 -7.50
C LYS A 78 -0.71 -10.57 -7.61
N LEU A 79 -0.06 -10.14 -6.53
CA LEU A 79 0.80 -8.97 -6.57
C LEU A 79 1.89 -9.10 -7.64
N PRO A 80 2.08 -8.07 -8.48
CA PRO A 80 3.08 -8.10 -9.53
C PRO A 80 4.48 -8.19 -8.92
N ARG A 81 5.30 -9.05 -9.52
CA ARG A 81 6.68 -9.26 -9.07
C ARG A 81 7.69 -8.34 -9.73
N LYS A 82 7.32 -7.82 -10.89
CA LYS A 82 8.11 -6.87 -11.67
C LYS A 82 7.16 -5.84 -12.23
N ARG A 83 7.68 -4.64 -12.44
CA ARG A 83 6.91 -3.61 -13.14
C ARG A 83 6.70 -4.06 -14.59
N PRO A 84 5.47 -4.04 -15.11
CA PRO A 84 5.22 -4.25 -16.53
C PRO A 84 5.92 -3.18 -17.37
N SER A 85 6.37 -3.56 -18.57
CA SER A 85 7.14 -2.67 -19.46
C SER A 85 6.29 -1.98 -20.53
N THR A 86 5.04 -2.40 -20.73
CA THR A 86 4.15 -1.85 -21.77
C THR A 86 3.04 -1.01 -21.17
N ASN A 87 2.69 0.11 -21.82
CA ASN A 87 1.63 1.01 -21.34
C ASN A 87 0.28 0.29 -21.21
N THR A 88 -0.08 -0.58 -22.16
CA THR A 88 -1.33 -1.36 -22.08
C THR A 88 -1.39 -2.29 -20.86
N ALA A 89 -0.28 -2.93 -20.48
CA ALA A 89 -0.22 -3.77 -19.29
C ALA A 89 -0.26 -2.92 -18.00
N LEU A 90 0.36 -1.74 -18.03
CA LEU A 90 0.32 -0.77 -16.95
C LEU A 90 -1.11 -0.24 -16.72
N ASP A 91 -1.82 0.16 -17.76
CA ASP A 91 -3.19 0.70 -17.67
C ASP A 91 -4.20 -0.35 -17.18
N SER A 92 -4.08 -1.59 -17.66
CA SER A 92 -4.93 -2.70 -17.21
C SER A 92 -4.68 -3.07 -15.75
N LEU A 93 -3.42 -3.13 -15.32
CA LEU A 93 -3.09 -3.38 -13.91
C LEU A 93 -3.46 -2.21 -13.02
N HIS A 94 -3.27 -0.97 -13.46
CA HIS A 94 -3.75 0.22 -12.77
C HIS A 94 -5.25 0.12 -12.53
N SER A 95 -6.04 -0.08 -13.59
CA SER A 95 -7.51 -0.19 -13.47
C SER A 95 -7.94 -1.31 -12.53
N PHE A 96 -7.25 -2.46 -12.61
CA PHE A 96 -7.55 -3.62 -11.77
C PHE A 96 -7.23 -3.40 -10.29
N TRP A 97 -6.06 -2.82 -9.99
CA TRP A 97 -5.57 -2.61 -8.62
C TRP A 97 -6.18 -1.39 -7.95
N SER A 98 -6.51 -0.32 -8.69
CA SER A 98 -7.14 0.88 -8.13
C SER A 98 -8.47 0.59 -7.44
N LEU A 99 -9.19 -0.45 -7.89
CA LEU A 99 -10.43 -0.89 -7.24
C LEU A 99 -10.18 -1.74 -5.98
N ARG A 100 -9.14 -2.60 -5.99
CA ARG A 100 -8.96 -3.66 -4.99
C ARG A 100 -7.96 -3.29 -3.90
N TRP A 101 -6.91 -2.57 -4.25
CA TRP A 101 -5.80 -2.27 -3.36
C TRP A 101 -6.22 -1.45 -2.13
N PRO A 102 -6.98 -0.34 -2.27
CA PRO A 102 -7.43 0.42 -1.11
C PRO A 102 -8.31 -0.41 -0.17
N VAL A 103 -9.12 -1.31 -0.73
CA VAL A 103 -9.97 -2.22 0.04
C VAL A 103 -9.14 -3.22 0.83
N ILE A 104 -8.09 -3.80 0.22
CA ILE A 104 -7.15 -4.70 0.90
C ILE A 104 -6.47 -3.98 2.07
N LEU A 105 -5.95 -2.77 1.85
CA LEU A 105 -5.29 -1.98 2.89
C LEU A 105 -6.26 -1.62 4.02
N THR A 106 -7.48 -1.24 3.69
CA THR A 106 -8.52 -0.91 4.68
C THR A 106 -8.89 -2.14 5.51
N VAL A 107 -9.09 -3.31 4.89
CA VAL A 107 -9.36 -4.55 5.62
C VAL A 107 -8.21 -4.89 6.58
N LEU A 108 -6.95 -4.74 6.13
CA LEU A 108 -5.78 -5.01 6.97
C LEU A 108 -5.63 -3.99 8.13
N LEU A 109 -6.02 -2.74 7.91
CA LEU A 109 -6.10 -1.71 8.95
C LEU A 109 -7.20 -2.04 9.96
N ASP A 110 -8.39 -2.44 9.52
CA ASP A 110 -9.51 -2.82 10.38
C ASP A 110 -9.14 -4.02 11.27
N MET A 111 -8.49 -5.03 10.68
CA MET A 111 -7.92 -6.14 11.45
C MET A 111 -6.90 -5.64 12.48
N ASN A 112 -6.04 -4.69 12.12
CA ASN A 112 -5.08 -4.11 13.05
C ASN A 112 -5.74 -3.47 14.25
N ARG A 113 -6.78 -2.66 14.01
CA ARG A 113 -7.53 -1.97 15.06
C ARG A 113 -8.19 -2.95 16.02
N ILE A 114 -8.73 -4.07 15.51
CA ILE A 114 -9.29 -5.13 16.34
C ILE A 114 -8.21 -5.78 17.20
N CYS A 115 -7.05 -6.07 16.62
CA CYS A 115 -5.99 -6.81 17.31
C CYS A 115 -5.16 -5.94 18.27
N HIS A 116 -5.22 -4.62 18.10
CA HIS A 116 -4.47 -3.63 18.84
C HIS A 116 -5.39 -2.45 19.20
N SER A 117 -6.42 -2.71 20.01
CA SER A 117 -7.39 -1.70 20.44
C SER A 117 -6.76 -0.51 21.16
N ASP A 118 -5.65 -0.76 21.84
CA ASP A 118 -4.98 0.23 22.69
C ASP A 118 -3.89 1.01 21.93
N ALA A 119 -3.68 0.71 20.66
CA ALA A 119 -2.67 1.37 19.85
C ALA A 119 -3.22 2.67 19.23
N GLU A 120 -2.47 3.76 19.42
CA GLU A 120 -2.71 4.99 18.67
C GLU A 120 -2.11 4.87 17.27
N PHE A 121 -2.89 5.25 16.26
CA PHE A 121 -2.47 5.24 14.87
C PHE A 121 -2.29 6.68 14.38
N THR A 122 -1.08 7.00 13.92
CA THR A 122 -0.80 8.29 13.26
C THR A 122 -1.58 8.43 11.95
N ASP A 123 -1.82 9.66 11.47
CA ASP A 123 -2.54 9.91 10.20
C ASP A 123 -1.94 9.15 9.02
N GLN A 124 -0.61 9.07 8.94
CA GLN A 124 0.10 8.30 7.90
C GLN A 124 -0.17 6.79 7.98
N ALA A 125 -0.45 6.27 9.18
CA ALA A 125 -0.83 4.88 9.35
C ALA A 125 -2.31 4.68 8.97
N LEU A 126 -3.15 5.69 9.12
CA LEU A 126 -4.57 5.62 8.76
C LEU A 126 -4.80 5.74 7.25
N ASP A 127 -3.83 6.24 6.50
CA ASP A 127 -3.89 6.27 5.04
C ASP A 127 -3.96 4.84 4.47
N THR A 128 -5.06 4.55 3.77
CA THR A 128 -5.29 3.30 3.04
C THR A 128 -5.52 3.55 1.56
N SER A 129 -5.20 4.75 1.06
CA SER A 129 -5.29 5.09 -0.36
C SER A 129 -4.43 4.18 -1.23
N GLY A 130 -3.29 3.74 -0.70
CA GLY A 130 -2.34 2.90 -1.42
C GLY A 130 -1.77 3.60 -2.67
N THR A 131 -1.76 4.93 -2.65
CA THR A 131 -1.46 5.79 -3.79
C THR A 131 -0.11 5.49 -4.41
N ASP A 132 0.91 5.18 -3.61
CA ASP A 132 2.25 4.81 -4.10
C ASP A 132 2.23 3.57 -5.01
N PHE A 133 1.49 2.54 -4.62
CA PHE A 133 1.38 1.30 -5.38
C PHE A 133 0.56 1.50 -6.65
N ILE A 134 -0.51 2.29 -6.57
CA ILE A 134 -1.36 2.61 -7.73
C ILE A 134 -0.59 3.47 -8.74
N ASN A 135 0.08 4.52 -8.29
CA ASN A 135 0.88 5.41 -9.12
C ASN A 135 2.07 4.70 -9.77
N TRP A 136 2.54 3.61 -9.19
CA TRP A 136 3.57 2.77 -9.81
C TRP A 136 3.11 2.12 -11.13
N PHE A 137 1.81 1.96 -11.36
CA PHE A 137 1.31 1.57 -12.67
C PHE A 137 1.12 2.76 -13.62
N CYS A 138 1.07 4.00 -13.12
CA CYS A 138 0.84 5.15 -13.99
C CYS A 138 2.10 5.48 -14.82
N PRO A 139 2.04 5.45 -16.16
CA PRO A 139 3.19 5.75 -17.02
C PRO A 139 3.69 7.19 -16.82
N ALA A 140 2.77 8.14 -16.64
CA ALA A 140 3.07 9.57 -16.56
C ALA A 140 3.89 9.96 -15.32
N LEU A 141 3.68 9.27 -14.19
CA LEU A 141 4.40 9.54 -12.93
C LEU A 141 5.79 8.88 -12.90
N SER A 142 6.05 7.90 -13.76
CA SER A 142 7.38 7.27 -13.86
C SER A 142 8.44 8.19 -14.43
N SER A 143 8.03 9.10 -15.32
CA SER A 143 8.94 10.00 -16.05
C SER A 143 9.27 11.28 -15.29
N ALA A 144 8.51 11.59 -14.23
CA ALA A 144 8.70 12.81 -13.44
C ALA A 144 9.85 12.72 -12.42
N ASN A 145 10.40 11.53 -12.16
CA ASN A 145 11.50 11.31 -11.21
C ASN A 145 12.91 11.41 -11.83
N LEU A 146 13.06 11.95 -13.04
CA LEU A 146 14.37 12.15 -13.71
C LEU A 146 14.69 13.61 -14.05
N SER A 147 14.11 14.58 -13.35
CA SER A 147 14.58 15.97 -13.41
C SER A 147 15.49 16.26 -12.21
N PRO A 148 16.81 16.47 -12.40
CA PRO A 148 17.64 16.97 -11.32
C PRO A 148 17.25 18.41 -10.99
N LEU A 149 16.85 18.63 -9.74
CA LEU A 149 16.84 19.94 -9.10
C LEU A 149 18.28 20.48 -9.08
N SER A 150 18.65 21.33 -10.04
CA SER A 150 19.78 22.24 -9.88
C SER A 150 19.58 23.50 -10.72
N SER A 151 18.93 24.49 -10.11
CA SER A 151 19.10 25.89 -10.49
C SER A 151 19.25 26.69 -9.20
N ILE A 152 20.47 26.67 -8.64
CA ILE A 152 20.90 27.64 -7.63
C ILE A 152 21.10 28.98 -8.36
N PRO A 153 20.57 30.12 -7.87
CA PRO A 153 20.91 31.41 -8.43
C PRO A 153 22.35 31.78 -8.04
N LEU A 154 23.22 31.94 -9.03
CA LEU A 154 24.56 32.50 -8.86
C LEU A 154 24.43 33.98 -8.48
N HIS A 155 24.64 34.28 -7.19
CA HIS A 155 24.80 35.64 -6.70
C HIS A 155 26.23 36.08 -7.03
N THR A 156 26.43 36.76 -8.17
CA THR A 156 27.71 37.40 -8.50
C THR A 156 27.84 38.66 -7.63
N GLY A 157 28.56 38.54 -6.53
CA GLY A 157 29.20 39.67 -5.87
C GLY A 157 30.59 39.84 -6.46
N ASP A 158 30.82 40.93 -7.19
CA ASP A 158 32.16 41.41 -7.48
C ASP A 158 32.30 42.85 -6.98
N SER A 159 33.36 43.04 -6.19
CA SER A 159 33.72 44.25 -5.50
C SER A 159 34.92 44.90 -6.19
N LEU A 160 34.82 46.21 -6.40
CA LEU A 160 35.86 47.24 -6.62
C LEU A 160 36.84 47.14 -7.81
N ALA A 161 36.85 48.23 -8.60
CA ALA A 161 38.02 49.11 -8.75
C ALA A 161 37.60 50.56 -9.12
N PRO A 162 38.37 51.60 -8.74
CA PRO A 162 37.99 53.00 -8.87
C PRO A 162 38.56 53.65 -10.14
N THR A 163 37.83 54.62 -10.71
CA THR A 163 38.41 55.59 -11.65
C THR A 163 38.01 57.01 -11.25
N HIS A 164 39.02 57.74 -10.76
CA HIS A 164 39.03 59.21 -10.74
C HIS A 164 38.88 59.74 -12.18
N SER A 165 38.09 60.80 -12.37
CA SER A 165 38.43 61.96 -13.23
C SER A 165 37.41 63.09 -13.05
N TYR A 166 37.94 64.26 -12.67
CA TYR A 166 37.38 65.62 -12.68
C TYR A 166 37.10 66.11 -14.13
N PRO A 167 36.35 67.21 -14.39
CA PRO A 167 36.49 68.56 -13.80
C PRO A 167 35.27 69.14 -13.08
#